data_AF-A0A531A5J6-F1
#
_entry.id   AF-A0A531A5J6-F1
#
_cell.length_a   1.000
_cell.length_b   1.000
_cell.length_c   1.000
_cell.angle_alpha   90.00
_cell.angle_beta   90.00
_cell.angle_gamma   90.00
#
_symmetry.space_group_name_H-M   'P 1'
#
loop_
_entity.id
_entity.type
_entity.pdbx_description
1 polymer ?
#
loop_
_entity_poly.entity_id
_entity_poly.type
_entity_poly.pdbx_seq_one_letter_code
_entity_poly.pdbx_strand_id
1 'polypeptide(L)'
;MNEAVRNPPEPTNGPTNGPNNGPIIEIENLSISFFTRKGEIPAVMDFSCTVMPGEAMGIVGESGCGKSTVSLGIMRDLSNIGKIVGGRIKFQGKDMGELSDEELRAIRGNKIAMIYQEPMASLNPAMKVGQQLMEVPLIHDKVSKEEAYRRALEMVRSVRLPDPERMMRSFPHQLSGGQQQRIVIAMALLSKPALLLLDEPTTALDVTVEAGIVDLVKGLGEKFGTSMIFVSHNLGLILETCDRITVMYSGEAVETGKIKDVFDRMRHPYTQGLFRSIPLPGADKNSRPLISIPGQLPLPHERPKGCNFGPRCHHFVEGVCNAAEIPMIAVDGHEGHFSRCVRFNEIDWEALPPGAK
;
A
#
# COMPACT_ATOMS: atom_id res chain seq x y z
N MET A 1 32.22 21.18 -62.38
CA MET A 1 31.09 21.53 -61.49
C MET A 1 30.16 20.33 -61.45
N ASN A 2 30.31 19.48 -60.43
CA ASN A 2 29.45 18.34 -60.11
C ASN A 2 29.61 18.12 -58.60
N GLU A 3 28.73 18.72 -57.80
CA GLU A 3 28.66 18.48 -56.37
C GLU A 3 27.48 17.54 -56.10
N ALA A 4 27.82 16.33 -55.66
CA ALA A 4 26.87 15.35 -55.17
C ALA A 4 26.41 15.76 -53.76
N VAL A 5 25.13 16.12 -53.64
CA VAL A 5 24.47 16.40 -52.36
C VAL A 5 24.31 15.08 -51.59
N ARG A 6 25.04 14.93 -50.48
CA ARG A 6 24.86 13.82 -49.53
C ARG A 6 23.68 14.15 -48.62
N ASN A 7 22.62 13.34 -48.65
CA ASN A 7 21.55 13.39 -47.67
C ASN A 7 22.04 12.88 -46.30
N PRO A 8 21.60 13.50 -45.17
CA PRO A 8 21.95 13.03 -43.84
C PRO A 8 21.26 11.69 -43.52
N PRO A 9 21.86 10.84 -42.66
CA PRO A 9 21.30 9.55 -42.31
C PRO A 9 20.02 9.70 -41.47
N GLU A 10 19.02 8.88 -41.77
CA GLU A 10 17.77 8.76 -41.04
C GLU A 10 18.01 8.37 -39.58
N PRO A 11 17.27 8.94 -38.60
CA PRO A 11 17.38 8.54 -37.22
C PRO A 11 16.87 7.11 -37.03
N THR A 12 17.75 6.25 -36.51
CA THR A 12 17.42 4.87 -36.14
C THR A 12 16.34 4.86 -35.06
N ASN A 13 15.18 4.28 -35.37
CA ASN A 13 14.09 4.03 -34.42
C ASN A 13 14.55 3.10 -33.30
N GLY A 14 14.94 3.67 -32.16
CA GLY A 14 14.92 2.95 -30.88
C GLY A 14 13.47 2.71 -30.45
N PRO A 15 13.20 1.70 -29.59
CA PRO A 15 11.82 1.40 -29.17
C PRO A 15 11.23 2.59 -28.41
N THR A 16 10.29 3.27 -29.05
CA THR A 16 9.43 4.29 -28.45
C THR A 16 8.41 3.60 -27.56
N ASN A 17 8.72 3.39 -26.28
CA ASN A 17 7.71 3.08 -25.28
C ASN A 17 6.85 4.35 -25.09
N GLY A 18 5.69 4.39 -25.75
CA GLY A 18 4.64 5.34 -25.41
C GLY A 18 4.21 5.18 -23.94
N PRO A 19 3.52 6.16 -23.35
CA PRO A 19 2.96 6.00 -22.02
C PRO A 19 2.01 4.79 -22.05
N ASN A 20 2.38 3.74 -21.32
CA ASN A 20 1.55 2.57 -21.17
C ASN A 20 0.30 3.05 -20.41
N ASN A 21 -0.84 3.20 -21.11
CA ASN A 21 -2.06 3.78 -20.56
C ASN A 21 -2.82 2.80 -19.64
N GLY A 22 -2.24 1.61 -19.41
CA GLY A 22 -2.77 0.59 -18.53
C GLY A 22 -2.30 0.77 -17.07
N PRO A 23 -2.87 -0.01 -16.14
CA PRO A 23 -2.54 0.11 -14.73
C PRO A 23 -1.10 -0.28 -14.43
N ILE A 24 -0.53 0.29 -13.37
CA ILE A 24 0.79 -0.10 -12.85
C ILE A 24 0.70 -1.46 -12.17
N ILE A 25 -0.36 -1.69 -11.40
CA ILE A 25 -0.63 -2.98 -10.78
C ILE A 25 -2.11 -3.31 -10.85
N GLU A 26 -2.40 -4.55 -11.19
CA GLU A 26 -3.74 -5.14 -11.24
C GLU A 26 -3.73 -6.42 -10.41
N ILE A 27 -4.65 -6.50 -9.46
CA ILE A 27 -4.83 -7.66 -8.60
C ILE A 27 -6.25 -8.16 -8.80
N GLU A 28 -6.37 -9.43 -9.19
CA GLU A 28 -7.63 -10.09 -9.51
C GLU A 28 -7.83 -11.28 -8.57
N ASN A 29 -8.85 -11.19 -7.70
CA ASN A 29 -9.29 -12.26 -6.79
C ASN A 29 -8.14 -12.93 -6.00
N LEU A 30 -7.23 -12.12 -5.48
CA LEU A 30 -6.06 -12.61 -4.76
C LEU A 30 -6.46 -13.37 -3.50
N SER A 31 -5.98 -14.60 -3.38
CA SER A 31 -6.11 -15.44 -2.20
C SER A 31 -4.73 -15.89 -1.73
N ILE A 32 -4.41 -15.65 -0.46
CA ILE A 32 -3.12 -16.00 0.17
C ILE A 32 -3.38 -16.78 1.45
N SER A 33 -2.76 -17.96 1.53
CA SER A 33 -2.86 -18.85 2.68
C SER A 33 -1.50 -19.18 3.26
N PHE A 34 -1.45 -19.38 4.59
CA PHE A 34 -0.30 -19.89 5.30
C PHE A 34 -0.54 -21.33 5.77
N PHE A 35 0.37 -22.24 5.45
CA PHE A 35 0.27 -23.67 5.75
C PHE A 35 1.05 -24.00 7.01
N THR A 36 0.34 -24.18 8.11
CA THR A 36 0.94 -24.54 9.41
C THR A 36 0.76 -26.02 9.71
N ARG A 37 1.40 -26.52 10.77
CA ARG A 37 1.15 -27.89 11.27
C ARG A 37 -0.30 -28.13 11.67
N LYS A 38 -1.06 -27.08 12.01
CA LYS A 38 -2.48 -27.15 12.40
C LYS A 38 -3.44 -27.06 11.21
N GLY A 39 -2.92 -26.87 9.99
CA GLY A 39 -3.70 -26.70 8.78
C GLY A 39 -3.47 -25.38 8.07
N GLU A 40 -4.31 -25.12 7.07
CA GLU A 40 -4.33 -23.91 6.27
C GLU A 40 -4.92 -22.74 7.07
N ILE A 41 -4.25 -21.59 7.01
CA ILE A 41 -4.71 -20.33 7.56
C ILE A 41 -4.91 -19.36 6.38
N PRO A 42 -6.14 -19.20 5.88
CA PRO A 42 -6.43 -18.25 4.81
C PRO A 42 -6.31 -16.81 5.34
N ALA A 43 -5.24 -16.11 4.99
CA ALA A 43 -4.96 -14.75 5.46
C ALA A 43 -5.60 -13.68 4.57
N VAL A 44 -5.62 -13.91 3.25
CA VAL A 44 -6.34 -13.11 2.26
C VAL A 44 -7.22 -14.08 1.48
N MET A 45 -8.51 -13.78 1.35
CA MET A 45 -9.48 -14.66 0.70
C MET A 45 -9.89 -14.11 -0.66
N ASP A 46 -10.22 -12.81 -0.70
CA ASP A 46 -10.61 -12.14 -1.93
C ASP A 46 -10.23 -10.66 -1.85
N PHE A 47 -9.12 -10.34 -2.51
CA PHE A 47 -8.65 -8.97 -2.67
C PHE A 47 -8.44 -8.68 -4.15
N SER A 48 -9.11 -7.62 -4.63
CA SER A 48 -8.93 -7.12 -5.99
C SER A 48 -8.70 -5.62 -5.94
N CYS A 49 -7.74 -5.13 -6.72
CA CYS A 49 -7.50 -3.70 -6.86
C CYS A 49 -6.78 -3.38 -8.17
N THR A 50 -6.90 -2.13 -8.59
CA THR A 50 -6.20 -1.57 -9.73
C THR A 50 -5.60 -0.24 -9.30
N VAL A 51 -4.31 -0.04 -9.58
CA VAL A 51 -3.63 1.23 -9.31
C VAL A 51 -3.07 1.76 -10.63
N MET A 52 -3.48 2.98 -10.98
CA MET A 52 -3.08 3.67 -12.19
C MET A 52 -1.71 4.35 -12.03
N PRO A 53 -1.01 4.68 -13.12
CA PRO A 53 0.25 5.43 -13.05
C PRO A 53 0.10 6.75 -12.29
N GLY A 54 0.94 6.95 -11.27
CA GLY A 54 0.96 8.14 -10.42
C GLY A 54 -0.13 8.19 -9.35
N GLU A 55 -1.00 7.18 -9.28
CA GLU A 55 -2.06 7.09 -8.28
C GLU A 55 -1.52 6.59 -6.93
N ALA A 56 -2.09 7.12 -5.85
CA ALA A 56 -1.89 6.63 -4.50
C ALA A 56 -3.14 5.91 -3.99
N MET A 57 -3.02 4.62 -3.66
CA MET A 57 -4.10 3.82 -3.09
C MET A 57 -3.80 3.45 -1.64
N GLY A 58 -4.72 3.78 -0.74
CA GLY A 58 -4.68 3.36 0.66
C GLY A 58 -5.30 1.98 0.88
N ILE A 59 -4.67 1.14 1.70
CA ILE A 59 -5.24 -0.10 2.21
C ILE A 59 -5.37 0.02 3.73
N VAL A 60 -6.61 -0.07 4.22
CA VAL A 60 -6.92 0.23 5.63
C VAL A 60 -7.71 -0.88 6.28
N GLY A 61 -7.65 -0.97 7.61
CA GLY A 61 -8.35 -1.98 8.39
C GLY A 61 -7.64 -2.31 9.69
N GLU A 62 -8.29 -3.09 10.54
CA GLU A 62 -7.78 -3.55 11.84
C GLU A 62 -6.48 -4.36 11.66
N SER A 63 -5.67 -4.42 12.71
CA SER A 63 -4.48 -5.30 12.71
C SER A 63 -4.89 -6.75 12.45
N GLY A 64 -4.10 -7.47 11.65
CA GLY A 64 -4.38 -8.87 11.30
C GLY A 64 -5.42 -9.11 10.21
N CYS A 65 -5.99 -8.06 9.57
CA CYS A 65 -6.97 -8.26 8.48
C CYS A 65 -6.36 -8.61 7.10
N GLY A 66 -5.04 -8.75 6.98
CA GLY A 66 -4.36 -9.20 5.75
C GLY A 66 -3.67 -8.12 4.90
N LYS A 67 -3.66 -6.86 5.33
CA LYS A 67 -3.10 -5.72 4.55
C LYS A 67 -1.62 -5.93 4.17
N SER A 68 -0.76 -6.18 5.15
CA SER A 68 0.67 -6.45 4.95
C SER A 68 0.89 -7.72 4.12
N THR A 69 0.01 -8.71 4.26
CA THR A 69 0.05 -9.94 3.46
C THR A 69 -0.18 -9.66 1.97
N VAL A 70 -1.03 -8.69 1.61
CA VAL A 70 -1.19 -8.24 0.22
C VAL A 70 0.12 -7.64 -0.30
N SER A 71 0.76 -6.74 0.45
CA SER A 71 2.05 -6.14 0.07
C SER A 71 3.15 -7.18 -0.14
N LEU A 72 3.26 -8.15 0.79
CA LEU A 72 4.21 -9.27 0.66
C LEU A 72 3.86 -10.20 -0.52
N GLY A 73 2.56 -10.37 -0.81
CA GLY A 73 2.07 -11.08 -1.99
C GLY A 73 2.52 -10.44 -3.29
N ILE A 74 2.37 -9.10 -3.41
CA ILE A 74 2.86 -8.32 -4.56
C ILE A 74 4.36 -8.50 -4.71
N MET A 75 5.12 -8.40 -3.62
CA MET A 75 6.56 -8.60 -3.66
C MET A 75 6.96 -10.04 -3.93
N ARG A 76 6.07 -11.04 -3.85
CA ARG A 76 6.39 -12.47 -3.76
C ARG A 76 7.44 -12.76 -2.68
N ASP A 77 7.33 -12.06 -1.55
CA ASP A 77 8.20 -12.13 -0.37
C ASP A 77 7.45 -12.75 0.83
N LEU A 78 6.63 -13.77 0.53
CA LEU A 78 5.94 -14.55 1.55
C LEU A 78 6.93 -15.51 2.22
N SER A 79 6.69 -15.82 3.50
CA SER A 79 7.46 -16.86 4.19
C SER A 79 7.32 -18.22 3.48
N ASN A 80 8.20 -19.16 3.81
CA ASN A 80 8.19 -20.52 3.23
C ASN A 80 6.88 -21.30 3.43
N ILE A 81 6.02 -20.86 4.37
CA ILE A 81 4.71 -21.44 4.61
C ILE A 81 3.57 -20.66 3.93
N GLY A 82 3.82 -19.46 3.41
CA GLY A 82 2.83 -18.64 2.70
C GLY A 82 2.78 -18.96 1.21
N LYS A 83 1.58 -19.05 0.63
CA LYS A 83 1.40 -19.24 -0.81
C LYS A 83 0.22 -18.41 -1.31
N ILE A 84 0.37 -17.89 -2.53
CA ILE A 84 -0.76 -17.43 -3.33
C ILE A 84 -1.48 -18.69 -3.80
N VAL A 85 -2.72 -18.90 -3.35
CA VAL A 85 -3.53 -20.09 -3.64
C VAL A 85 -4.60 -19.82 -4.69
N GLY A 86 -4.84 -18.54 -5.01
CA GLY A 86 -5.83 -18.11 -5.99
C GLY A 86 -5.58 -16.67 -6.45
N GLY A 87 -6.18 -16.33 -7.58
CA GLY A 87 -6.06 -15.01 -8.18
C GLY A 87 -4.76 -14.77 -8.95
N ARG A 88 -4.57 -13.52 -9.39
CA ARG A 88 -3.40 -13.09 -10.16
C ARG A 88 -2.97 -11.69 -9.75
N ILE A 89 -1.68 -11.41 -9.93
CA ILE A 89 -1.08 -10.09 -9.73
C ILE A 89 -0.34 -9.76 -11.02
N LYS A 90 -0.72 -8.68 -11.70
CA LYS A 90 -0.05 -8.19 -12.91
C LYS A 90 0.64 -6.88 -12.59
N PHE A 91 1.92 -6.77 -12.94
CA PHE A 91 2.68 -5.52 -12.88
C PHE A 91 2.96 -5.02 -14.29
N GLN A 92 2.45 -3.84 -14.63
CA GLN A 92 2.52 -3.26 -15.98
C GLN A 92 2.06 -4.25 -17.08
N GLY A 93 0.98 -4.98 -16.80
CA GLY A 93 0.39 -5.99 -17.69
C GLY A 93 1.07 -7.37 -17.68
N LYS A 94 2.21 -7.54 -16.99
CA LYS A 94 2.91 -8.83 -16.89
C LYS A 94 2.50 -9.59 -15.63
N ASP A 95 2.05 -10.83 -15.76
CA ASP A 95 1.69 -11.68 -14.62
C ASP A 95 2.94 -12.01 -13.78
N MET A 96 2.88 -11.65 -12.50
CA MET A 96 3.98 -11.85 -11.54
C MET A 96 4.13 -13.31 -11.13
N GLY A 97 3.10 -14.14 -11.27
CA GLY A 97 3.14 -15.57 -11.00
C GLY A 97 4.00 -16.34 -12.01
N GLU A 98 4.13 -15.83 -13.23
CA GLU A 98 4.91 -16.44 -14.32
C GLU A 98 6.39 -16.04 -14.31
N LEU A 99 6.78 -15.06 -13.48
CA LEU A 99 8.15 -14.58 -13.39
C LEU A 99 9.07 -15.60 -12.72
N SER A 100 10.25 -15.79 -13.31
CA SER A 100 11.37 -16.48 -12.70
C SER A 100 11.99 -15.66 -11.56
N ASP A 101 12.77 -16.30 -10.69
CA ASP A 101 13.46 -15.62 -9.59
C ASP A 101 14.43 -14.54 -10.08
N GLU A 102 15.02 -14.72 -11.26
CA GLU A 102 15.92 -13.73 -11.87
C GLU A 102 15.15 -12.49 -12.35
N GLU A 103 13.99 -12.67 -12.98
CA GLU A 103 13.13 -11.57 -13.36
C GLU A 103 12.58 -10.83 -12.14
N LEU A 104 12.21 -11.56 -11.07
CA LEU A 104 11.80 -10.97 -9.80
C LEU A 104 12.92 -10.12 -9.17
N ARG A 105 14.17 -10.62 -9.17
CA ARG A 105 15.33 -9.86 -8.70
C ARG A 105 15.57 -8.59 -9.51
N ALA A 106 15.28 -8.61 -10.81
CA ALA A 106 15.45 -7.44 -11.67
C ALA A 106 14.40 -6.34 -11.41
N ILE A 107 13.19 -6.71 -10.99
CA ILE A 107 12.11 -5.75 -10.70
C ILE A 107 12.13 -5.24 -9.25
N ARG A 108 12.47 -6.08 -8.27
CA ARG A 108 12.50 -5.70 -6.84
C ARG A 108 13.65 -4.72 -6.58
N GLY A 109 13.38 -3.65 -5.86
CA GLY A 109 14.34 -2.57 -5.59
C GLY A 109 14.55 -1.61 -6.75
N ASN A 110 14.17 -1.99 -7.99
CA ASN A 110 14.29 -1.14 -9.18
C ASN A 110 12.93 -0.57 -9.62
N LYS A 111 11.99 -1.45 -9.98
CA LYS A 111 10.67 -1.10 -10.51
C LYS A 111 9.59 -1.11 -9.45
N ILE A 112 9.71 -2.00 -8.47
CA ILE A 112 8.86 -2.07 -7.28
C ILE A 112 9.77 -1.99 -6.06
N ALA A 113 9.51 -1.03 -5.18
CA ALA A 113 10.21 -0.92 -3.90
C ALA A 113 9.21 -1.06 -2.75
N MET A 114 9.69 -1.52 -1.60
CA MET A 114 8.88 -1.69 -0.40
C MET A 114 9.57 -1.05 0.81
N ILE A 115 8.78 -0.34 1.60
CA ILE A 115 9.13 0.11 2.94
C ILE A 115 8.33 -0.77 3.91
N TYR A 116 9.02 -1.61 4.68
CA TYR A 116 8.41 -2.57 5.60
C TYR A 116 7.95 -1.89 6.91
N GLN A 117 7.05 -2.57 7.65
CA GLN A 117 6.45 -2.11 8.92
C GLN A 117 7.45 -1.72 10.01
N GLU A 118 8.62 -2.36 10.04
CA GLU A 118 9.76 -1.93 10.86
C GLU A 118 10.87 -1.41 9.92
N PRO A 119 10.79 -0.17 9.41
CA PRO A 119 11.72 0.31 8.39
C PRO A 119 13.18 0.20 8.83
N MET A 120 13.45 0.48 10.11
CA MET A 120 14.80 0.49 10.68
C MET A 120 15.46 -0.89 10.65
N ALA A 121 14.69 -1.99 10.70
CA ALA A 121 15.21 -3.35 10.57
C ALA A 121 15.77 -3.64 9.16
N SER A 122 15.43 -2.81 8.17
CA SER A 122 15.95 -2.92 6.80
C SER A 122 17.39 -2.43 6.68
N LEU A 123 17.92 -1.68 7.66
CA LEU A 123 19.30 -1.19 7.64
C LEU A 123 20.24 -2.19 8.31
N ASN A 124 21.34 -2.55 7.64
CA ASN A 124 22.40 -3.34 8.24
C ASN A 124 23.18 -2.50 9.27
N PRO A 125 23.12 -2.85 10.58
CA PRO A 125 23.71 -2.03 11.64
C PRO A 125 25.25 -2.01 11.61
N ALA A 126 25.87 -2.97 10.91
CA ALA A 126 27.32 -3.12 10.78
C ALA A 126 27.90 -2.41 9.53
N MET A 127 27.05 -1.80 8.71
CA MET A 127 27.46 -1.10 7.48
C MET A 127 27.17 0.38 7.56
N LYS A 128 28.01 1.20 6.92
CA LYS A 128 27.72 2.64 6.79
C LYS A 128 26.52 2.85 5.88
N VAL A 129 25.71 3.84 6.20
CA VAL A 129 24.50 4.19 5.43
C VAL A 129 24.82 4.46 3.96
N GLY A 130 25.89 5.21 3.67
CA GLY A 130 26.26 5.51 2.30
C GLY A 130 26.62 4.27 1.48
N GLN A 131 27.22 3.25 2.10
CA GLN A 131 27.54 2.00 1.41
C GLN A 131 26.28 1.24 1.03
N GLN A 132 25.32 1.14 1.95
CA GLN A 132 24.03 0.48 1.72
C GLN A 132 23.23 1.18 0.62
N LEU A 133 23.18 2.52 0.65
CA LEU A 133 22.49 3.30 -0.38
C LEU A 133 23.13 3.13 -1.76
N MET A 134 24.46 3.03 -1.84
CA MET A 134 25.16 2.84 -3.11
C MET A 134 24.86 1.49 -3.76
N GLU A 135 24.46 0.46 -3.00
CA GLU A 135 24.15 -0.87 -3.57
C GLU A 135 23.05 -0.80 -4.62
N VAL A 136 22.01 0.02 -4.39
CA VAL A 136 20.86 0.14 -5.29
C VAL A 136 21.29 0.52 -6.73
N PRO A 137 21.93 1.67 -6.99
CA PRO A 137 22.40 2.02 -8.34
C PRO A 137 23.53 1.13 -8.84
N LEU A 138 24.37 0.55 -7.97
CA LEU A 138 25.41 -0.40 -8.40
C LEU A 138 24.82 -1.69 -8.96
N ILE A 139 23.79 -2.24 -8.31
CA ILE A 139 23.16 -3.51 -8.66
C ILE A 139 22.20 -3.32 -9.84
N HIS A 140 21.33 -2.31 -9.78
CA HIS A 140 20.23 -2.16 -10.74
C HIS A 140 20.57 -1.31 -11.96
N ASP A 141 21.42 -0.28 -11.79
CA ASP A 141 21.78 0.64 -12.88
C ASP A 141 23.19 0.37 -13.44
N LYS A 142 23.99 -0.48 -12.76
CA LYS A 142 25.37 -0.85 -13.13
C LYS A 142 26.29 0.36 -13.35
N VAL A 143 26.10 1.41 -12.56
CA VAL A 143 26.92 2.64 -12.63
C VAL A 143 28.26 2.48 -11.89
N SER A 144 29.17 3.45 -12.07
CA SER A 144 30.43 3.47 -11.31
C SER A 144 30.19 3.76 -9.84
N LYS A 145 31.18 3.46 -8.98
CA LYS A 145 31.11 3.76 -7.54
C LYS A 145 30.99 5.26 -7.27
N GLU A 146 31.66 6.08 -8.07
CA GLU A 146 31.63 7.53 -7.97
C GLU A 146 30.23 8.07 -8.27
N GLU A 147 29.60 7.55 -9.33
CA GLU A 147 28.23 7.92 -9.70
C GLU A 147 27.21 7.41 -8.69
N ALA A 148 27.37 6.18 -8.18
CA ALA A 148 26.54 5.62 -7.12
C ALA A 148 26.58 6.49 -5.85
N TYR A 149 27.78 6.92 -5.44
CA TYR A 149 27.94 7.80 -4.28
C TYR A 149 27.25 9.15 -4.50
N ARG A 150 27.41 9.74 -5.69
CA ARG A 150 26.79 11.01 -6.05
C ARG A 150 25.26 10.93 -5.99
N ARG A 151 24.66 9.88 -6.56
CA ARG A 151 23.20 9.64 -6.53
C ARG A 151 22.70 9.39 -5.11
N ALA A 152 23.41 8.57 -4.33
CA ALA A 152 23.07 8.32 -2.94
C ALA A 152 23.06 9.61 -2.12
N LEU A 153 24.11 10.44 -2.24
CA LEU A 153 24.20 11.72 -1.55
C LEU A 153 23.08 12.70 -1.98
N GLU A 154 22.76 12.76 -3.27
CA GLU A 154 21.66 13.58 -3.81
C GLU A 154 20.30 13.14 -3.28
N MET A 155 20.09 11.83 -3.12
CA MET A 155 18.85 11.31 -2.53
C MET A 155 18.77 11.61 -1.02
N VAL A 156 19.88 11.47 -0.27
CA VAL A 156 19.93 11.85 1.15
C VAL A 156 19.61 13.34 1.33
N ARG A 157 20.06 14.20 0.42
CA ARG A 157 19.67 15.62 0.39
C ARG A 157 18.17 15.80 0.14
N SER A 158 17.60 15.02 -0.78
CA SER A 158 16.19 15.09 -1.15
C SER A 158 15.24 14.74 -0.01
N VAL A 159 15.66 13.86 0.91
CA VAL A 159 14.89 13.52 2.13
C VAL A 159 15.04 14.52 3.28
N ARG A 160 15.62 15.70 3.01
CA ARG A 160 15.77 16.83 3.95
C ARG A 160 16.48 16.45 5.25
N LEU A 161 17.49 15.58 5.17
CA LEU A 161 18.34 15.24 6.30
C LEU A 161 19.43 16.30 6.51
N PRO A 162 19.72 16.70 7.77
CA PRO A 162 20.84 17.59 8.05
C PRO A 162 22.17 16.86 7.82
N ASP A 163 23.18 17.62 7.37
CA ASP A 163 24.54 17.13 7.09
C ASP A 163 24.60 15.81 6.29
N PRO A 164 24.10 15.77 5.04
CA PRO A 164 24.06 14.55 4.21
C PRO A 164 25.39 13.79 4.13
N GLU A 165 26.51 14.50 4.04
CA GLU A 165 27.86 13.94 3.98
C GLU A 165 28.26 13.26 5.30
N ARG A 166 27.76 13.74 6.44
CA ARG A 166 27.91 13.05 7.72
C ARG A 166 27.04 11.80 7.74
N MET A 167 25.77 11.92 7.33
CA MET A 167 24.83 10.79 7.29
C MET A 167 25.37 9.62 6.45
N MET A 168 25.94 9.91 5.26
CA MET A 168 26.57 8.91 4.40
C MET A 168 27.71 8.13 5.09
N ARG A 169 28.40 8.76 6.06
CA ARG A 169 29.53 8.16 6.80
C ARG A 169 29.10 7.50 8.11
N SER A 170 27.86 7.72 8.55
CA SER A 170 27.31 7.19 9.80
C SER A 170 26.85 5.74 9.67
N PHE A 171 26.90 5.03 10.79
CA PHE A 171 26.20 3.75 10.97
C PHE A 171 24.76 4.00 11.42
N PRO A 172 23.82 3.06 11.19
CA PRO A 172 22.41 3.23 11.59
C PRO A 172 22.23 3.58 13.07
N HIS A 173 22.96 2.94 13.98
CA HIS A 173 22.88 3.18 15.43
C HIS A 173 23.34 4.59 15.87
N GLN A 174 23.90 5.40 14.95
CA GLN A 174 24.29 6.78 15.20
C GLN A 174 23.21 7.79 14.78
N LEU A 175 22.09 7.31 14.24
CA LEU A 175 20.99 8.11 13.69
C LEU A 175 19.73 7.94 14.55
N SER A 176 18.93 9.02 14.66
CA SER A 176 17.61 8.93 15.28
C SER A 176 16.64 8.07 14.45
N GLY A 177 15.55 7.59 15.05
CA GLY A 177 14.56 6.78 14.34
C GLY A 177 14.01 7.48 13.09
N GLY A 178 13.60 8.74 13.20
CA GLY A 178 13.15 9.53 12.05
C GLY A 178 14.23 9.75 10.99
N GLN A 179 15.51 9.82 11.37
CA GLN A 179 16.61 9.89 10.41
C GLN A 179 16.80 8.56 9.67
N GLN A 180 16.80 7.43 10.39
CA GLN A 180 16.90 6.10 9.80
C GLN A 180 15.74 5.85 8.82
N GLN A 181 14.53 6.26 9.18
CA GLN A 181 13.37 6.12 8.31
C GLN A 181 13.49 6.94 7.02
N ARG A 182 13.95 8.20 7.10
CA ARG A 182 14.24 9.00 5.91
C ARG A 182 15.30 8.35 5.03
N ILE A 183 16.31 7.70 5.62
CA ILE A 183 17.30 6.92 4.88
C ILE A 183 16.67 5.72 4.18
N VAL A 184 15.75 4.99 4.83
CA VAL A 184 15.03 3.86 4.21
C VAL A 184 14.13 4.34 3.07
N ILE A 185 13.44 5.47 3.23
CA ILE A 185 12.66 6.11 2.15
C ILE A 185 13.57 6.50 0.98
N ALA A 186 14.71 7.14 1.28
CA ALA A 186 15.72 7.46 0.27
C ALA A 186 16.17 6.20 -0.48
N MET A 187 16.45 5.11 0.26
CA MET A 187 16.88 3.83 -0.31
C MET A 187 15.84 3.27 -1.29
N ALA A 188 14.57 3.24 -0.90
CA ALA A 188 13.48 2.74 -1.72
C ALA A 188 13.26 3.57 -3.00
N LEU A 189 13.52 4.88 -2.95
CA LEU A 189 13.29 5.80 -4.05
C LEU A 189 14.51 6.01 -4.96
N LEU A 190 15.68 5.44 -4.62
CA LEU A 190 16.92 5.65 -5.37
C LEU A 190 16.82 5.28 -6.85
N SER A 191 16.18 4.15 -7.14
CA SER A 191 15.94 3.69 -8.52
C SER A 191 14.68 4.29 -9.16
N LYS A 192 13.97 5.20 -8.47
CA LYS A 192 12.73 5.84 -8.94
C LYS A 192 11.71 4.79 -9.40
N PRO A 193 11.24 3.93 -8.47
CA PRO A 193 10.37 2.81 -8.82
C PRO A 193 9.04 3.32 -9.40
N ALA A 194 8.42 2.51 -10.25
CA ALA A 194 7.09 2.78 -10.78
C ALA A 194 6.00 2.56 -9.70
N LEU A 195 6.26 1.65 -8.76
CA LEU A 195 5.39 1.34 -7.63
C LEU A 195 6.19 1.32 -6.32
N LEU A 196 5.72 2.09 -5.33
CA LEU A 196 6.21 2.06 -3.96
C LEU A 196 5.14 1.49 -3.04
N LEU A 197 5.46 0.38 -2.36
CA LEU A 197 4.65 -0.20 -1.31
C LEU A 197 5.11 0.36 0.04
N LEU A 198 4.20 0.96 0.80
CA LEU A 198 4.47 1.45 2.15
C LEU A 198 3.63 0.67 3.14
N ASP A 199 4.28 -0.16 3.95
CA ASP A 199 3.59 -0.95 4.98
C ASP A 199 3.79 -0.31 6.35
N GLU A 200 2.76 0.37 6.84
CA GLU A 200 2.78 1.14 8.08
C GLU A 200 4.07 1.94 8.29
N PRO A 201 4.48 2.78 7.31
CA PRO A 201 5.81 3.35 7.29
C PRO A 201 6.07 4.23 8.53
N THR A 202 5.04 4.81 9.13
CA THR A 202 5.12 5.78 10.23
C THR A 202 5.00 5.16 11.62
N THR A 203 4.93 3.83 11.72
CA THR A 203 4.86 3.13 13.00
C THR A 203 6.09 3.45 13.87
N ALA A 204 5.85 3.58 15.18
CA ALA A 204 6.86 3.92 16.20
C ALA A 204 7.48 5.32 16.11
N LEU A 205 6.88 6.25 15.35
CA LEU A 205 7.22 7.67 15.39
C LEU A 205 6.23 8.50 16.21
N ASP A 206 6.65 9.69 16.63
CA ASP A 206 5.73 10.71 17.12
C ASP A 206 4.92 11.33 15.97
N VAL A 207 3.73 11.84 16.30
CA VAL A 207 2.76 12.39 15.35
C VAL A 207 3.34 13.53 14.49
N THR A 208 4.28 14.31 15.02
CA THR A 208 4.87 15.44 14.28
C THR A 208 5.87 14.95 13.23
N VAL A 209 6.67 13.94 13.57
CA VAL A 209 7.60 13.31 12.62
C VAL A 209 6.82 12.51 11.57
N GLU A 210 5.75 11.81 11.95
CA GLU A 210 4.86 11.09 11.03
C GLU A 210 4.36 12.00 9.90
N ALA A 211 3.74 13.14 10.22
CA ALA A 211 3.25 14.09 9.21
C ALA A 211 4.39 14.55 8.28
N GLY A 212 5.56 14.88 8.83
CA GLY A 212 6.70 15.31 8.03
C GLY A 212 7.31 14.22 7.14
N ILE A 213 7.21 12.94 7.51
CA ILE A 213 7.61 11.81 6.66
C ILE A 213 6.63 11.63 5.51
N VAL A 214 5.35 11.79 5.81
CA VAL A 214 4.28 11.57 4.86
C VAL A 214 4.31 12.62 3.76
N ASP A 215 4.44 13.89 4.13
CA ASP A 215 4.62 14.99 3.18
C ASP A 215 5.84 14.77 2.28
N LEU A 216 6.89 14.21 2.88
CA LEU A 216 8.11 13.87 2.14
C LEU A 216 7.85 12.76 1.13
N VAL A 217 7.19 11.67 1.51
CA VAL A 217 6.87 10.56 0.61
C VAL A 217 5.97 11.05 -0.52
N LYS A 218 4.93 11.81 -0.21
CA LYS A 218 4.00 12.36 -1.21
C LYS A 218 4.71 13.25 -2.21
N GLY A 219 5.50 14.22 -1.72
CA GLY A 219 6.24 15.14 -2.59
C GLY A 219 7.30 14.43 -3.45
N LEU A 220 7.93 13.36 -2.94
CA LEU A 220 8.86 12.55 -3.74
C LEU A 220 8.14 11.65 -4.75
N GLY A 221 6.99 11.09 -4.38
CA GLY A 221 6.14 10.30 -5.28
C GLY A 221 5.69 11.13 -6.48
N GLU A 222 5.18 12.34 -6.25
CA GLU A 222 4.81 13.30 -7.29
C GLU A 222 6.02 13.68 -8.16
N LYS A 223 7.16 14.00 -7.54
CA LYS A 223 8.39 14.39 -8.26
C LYS A 223 8.91 13.30 -9.19
N PHE A 224 8.77 12.03 -8.81
CA PHE A 224 9.31 10.90 -9.58
C PHE A 224 8.25 10.17 -10.43
N GLY A 225 6.98 10.55 -10.32
CA GLY A 225 5.87 9.83 -10.98
C GLY A 225 5.68 8.41 -10.43
N THR A 226 6.02 8.19 -9.16
CA THR A 226 5.89 6.90 -8.50
C THR A 226 4.47 6.71 -8.00
N SER A 227 3.85 5.59 -8.39
CA SER A 227 2.53 5.18 -7.87
C SER A 227 2.72 4.53 -6.50
N MET A 228 1.71 4.61 -5.63
CA MET A 228 1.86 4.20 -4.23
C MET A 228 0.74 3.28 -3.78
N ILE A 229 1.09 2.24 -3.02
CA ILE A 229 0.15 1.52 -2.17
C ILE A 229 0.55 1.79 -0.72
N PHE A 230 -0.35 2.45 0.01
CA PHE A 230 -0.12 2.85 1.38
C PHE A 230 -0.97 1.99 2.31
N VAL A 231 -0.34 1.05 3.00
CA VAL A 231 -0.98 0.27 4.07
C VAL A 231 -0.84 1.05 5.37
N SER A 232 -1.96 1.36 6.00
CA SER A 232 -1.95 2.03 7.31
C SER A 232 -3.19 1.68 8.13
N HIS A 233 -3.05 1.74 9.45
CA HIS A 233 -4.17 1.78 10.38
C HIS A 233 -4.55 3.22 10.75
N ASN A 234 -3.73 4.22 10.39
CA ASN A 234 -4.04 5.64 10.57
C ASN A 234 -4.89 6.12 9.38
N LEU A 235 -6.20 6.22 9.60
CA LEU A 235 -7.14 6.65 8.56
C LEU A 235 -6.98 8.13 8.20
N GLY A 236 -6.65 9.00 9.15
CA GLY A 236 -6.42 10.42 8.89
C GLY A 236 -5.29 10.63 7.88
N LEU A 237 -4.23 9.85 8.03
CA LEU A 237 -3.11 9.83 7.10
C LEU A 237 -3.53 9.44 5.68
N ILE A 238 -4.33 8.37 5.54
CA ILE A 238 -4.78 7.89 4.24
C ILE A 238 -5.65 8.93 3.54
N LEU A 239 -6.54 9.60 4.29
CA LEU A 239 -7.41 10.66 3.77
C LEU A 239 -6.62 11.84 3.16
N GLU A 240 -5.45 12.16 3.69
CA GLU A 240 -4.62 13.28 3.24
C GLU A 240 -3.71 12.92 2.05
N THR A 241 -3.39 11.63 1.90
CA THR A 241 -2.28 11.16 1.06
C THR A 241 -2.69 10.37 -0.15
N CYS A 242 -3.83 9.69 -0.11
CA CYS A 242 -4.24 8.75 -1.14
C CYS A 242 -5.42 9.29 -1.97
N ASP A 243 -5.49 8.87 -3.22
CA ASP A 243 -6.59 9.18 -4.15
C ASP A 243 -7.76 8.20 -3.98
N ARG A 244 -7.41 6.93 -3.71
CA ARG A 244 -8.33 5.82 -3.50
C ARG A 244 -8.08 5.12 -2.18
N ILE A 245 -9.10 4.41 -1.70
CA ILE A 245 -9.03 3.59 -0.50
C ILE A 245 -9.66 2.22 -0.75
N THR A 246 -9.07 1.20 -0.16
CA THR A 246 -9.64 -0.14 -0.02
C THR A 246 -9.62 -0.52 1.45
N VAL A 247 -10.81 -0.66 2.02
CA VAL A 247 -11.03 -1.10 3.39
C VAL A 247 -11.04 -2.62 3.41
N MET A 248 -10.18 -3.21 4.22
CA MET A 248 -10.04 -4.66 4.39
C MET A 248 -10.54 -5.10 5.76
N TYR A 249 -11.28 -6.22 5.78
CA TYR A 249 -11.74 -6.88 6.99
C TYR A 249 -11.57 -8.40 6.86
N SER A 250 -10.93 -9.02 7.87
CA SER A 250 -10.75 -10.47 7.96
C SER A 250 -10.29 -11.17 6.66
N GLY A 251 -9.39 -10.55 5.90
CA GLY A 251 -8.86 -11.12 4.66
C GLY A 251 -9.63 -10.79 3.38
N GLU A 252 -10.67 -9.95 3.45
CA GLU A 252 -11.42 -9.50 2.27
C GLU A 252 -11.37 -7.99 2.12
N ALA A 253 -11.38 -7.51 0.87
CA ALA A 253 -11.81 -6.15 0.59
C ALA A 253 -13.32 -6.04 0.87
N VAL A 254 -13.72 -5.08 1.70
CA VAL A 254 -15.14 -4.86 2.06
C VAL A 254 -15.70 -3.56 1.52
N GLU A 255 -14.86 -2.59 1.21
CA GLU A 255 -15.27 -1.37 0.53
C GLU A 255 -14.08 -0.77 -0.22
N THR A 256 -14.30 -0.32 -1.45
CA THR A 256 -13.26 0.37 -2.24
C THR A 256 -13.87 1.52 -3.01
N GLY A 257 -13.11 2.59 -3.23
CA GLY A 257 -13.56 3.74 -4.00
C GLY A 257 -12.57 4.90 -3.92
N LYS A 258 -12.91 6.01 -4.57
CA LYS A 258 -12.18 7.28 -4.35
C LYS A 258 -12.38 7.70 -2.90
N ILE A 259 -11.37 8.33 -2.32
CA ILE A 259 -11.43 8.74 -0.91
C ILE A 259 -12.66 9.59 -0.61
N LYS A 260 -12.95 10.58 -1.46
CA LYS A 260 -14.11 11.47 -1.28
C LYS A 260 -15.43 10.71 -1.31
N ASP A 261 -15.61 9.81 -2.27
CA ASP A 261 -16.87 9.06 -2.43
C ASP A 261 -17.11 8.10 -1.27
N VAL A 262 -16.08 7.35 -0.85
CA VAL A 262 -16.18 6.43 0.29
C VAL A 262 -16.39 7.21 1.59
N PHE A 263 -15.68 8.33 1.78
CA PHE A 263 -15.79 9.13 3.00
C PHE A 263 -17.17 9.79 3.13
N ASP A 264 -17.69 10.37 2.05
CA ASP A 264 -18.99 11.04 2.07
C ASP A 264 -20.14 10.02 2.10
N ARG A 265 -19.93 8.79 1.62
CA ARG A 265 -20.98 7.78 1.44
C ARG A 265 -20.54 6.37 1.83
N MET A 266 -20.03 6.18 3.03
CA MET A 266 -19.64 4.85 3.52
C MET A 266 -20.80 3.86 3.41
N ARG A 267 -20.60 2.76 2.67
CA ARG A 267 -21.62 1.73 2.38
C ARG A 267 -21.38 0.40 3.07
N HIS A 268 -20.24 0.19 3.69
CA HIS A 268 -20.03 -0.99 4.53
C HIS A 268 -20.12 -0.63 6.02
N PRO A 269 -20.89 -1.37 6.85
CA PRO A 269 -21.00 -1.10 8.30
C PRO A 269 -19.65 -1.08 9.04
N TYR A 270 -18.71 -1.92 8.62
CA TYR A 270 -17.33 -1.90 9.16
C TYR A 270 -16.60 -0.59 8.83
N THR A 271 -16.68 -0.12 7.58
CA THR A 271 -16.09 1.16 7.19
C THR A 271 -16.66 2.28 8.05
N GLN A 272 -17.98 2.36 8.18
CA GLN A 272 -18.61 3.36 9.04
C GLN A 272 -18.12 3.25 10.50
N GLY A 273 -18.01 2.04 11.04
CA GLY A 273 -17.49 1.79 12.38
C GLY A 273 -16.04 2.26 12.57
N LEU A 274 -15.17 2.00 11.58
CA LEU A 274 -13.78 2.45 11.59
C LEU A 274 -13.70 3.97 11.68
N PHE A 275 -14.46 4.68 10.83
CA PHE A 275 -14.43 6.14 10.80
C PHE A 275 -15.10 6.78 12.03
N ARG A 276 -16.18 6.19 12.56
CA ARG A 276 -16.80 6.61 13.84
C ARG A 276 -15.87 6.41 15.05
N SER A 277 -14.85 5.56 14.92
CA SER A 277 -13.83 5.34 15.95
C SER A 277 -12.68 6.35 15.89
N ILE A 278 -12.65 7.26 14.90
CA ILE A 278 -11.61 8.28 14.77
C ILE A 278 -12.02 9.55 15.53
N PRO A 279 -11.17 10.08 16.42
CA PRO A 279 -11.40 11.41 17.00
C PRO A 279 -11.21 12.49 15.94
N LEU A 280 -12.27 13.27 15.69
CA LEU A 280 -12.20 14.43 14.79
C LEU A 280 -11.70 15.66 15.58
N PRO A 281 -10.69 16.40 15.07
CA PRO A 281 -10.25 17.64 15.70
C PRO A 281 -11.41 18.65 15.86
N GLY A 282 -11.61 19.15 17.08
CA GLY A 282 -12.68 20.11 17.38
C GLY A 282 -14.08 19.50 17.57
N ALA A 283 -14.24 18.19 17.46
CA ALA A 283 -15.51 17.54 17.79
C ALA A 283 -15.71 17.45 19.31
N ASP A 284 -16.89 17.89 19.77
CA ASP A 284 -17.29 17.73 21.18
C ASP A 284 -17.81 16.32 21.41
N LYS A 285 -17.33 15.66 22.47
CA LYS A 285 -17.68 14.27 22.82
C LYS A 285 -19.18 14.03 23.03
N ASN A 286 -19.94 15.07 23.37
CA ASN A 286 -21.40 14.99 23.53
C ASN A 286 -22.11 15.19 22.19
N SER A 287 -21.52 15.92 21.26
CA SER A 287 -22.06 16.13 19.90
C SER A 287 -21.76 14.97 18.94
N ARG A 288 -20.63 14.29 19.13
CA ARG A 288 -20.19 13.13 18.34
C ARG A 288 -19.45 12.15 19.25
N PRO A 289 -20.17 11.25 19.95
CA PRO A 289 -19.53 10.24 20.78
C PRO A 289 -18.70 9.29 19.92
N LEU A 290 -17.55 8.87 20.45
CA LEU A 290 -16.74 7.82 19.82
C LEU A 290 -17.45 6.49 20.01
N ILE A 291 -17.84 5.87 18.90
CA ILE A 291 -18.52 4.58 18.90
C ILE A 291 -17.55 3.55 18.35
N SER A 292 -17.06 2.69 19.23
CA SER A 292 -16.15 1.60 18.86
C SER A 292 -16.90 0.46 18.19
N ILE A 293 -16.16 -0.32 17.40
CA ILE A 293 -16.66 -1.57 16.84
C ILE A 293 -16.65 -2.63 17.94
N PRO A 294 -17.78 -3.28 18.27
CA PRO A 294 -17.84 -4.25 19.36
C PRO A 294 -17.04 -5.52 19.04
N GLY A 295 -16.61 -6.24 20.08
CA GLY A 295 -15.95 -7.54 19.94
C GLY A 295 -14.52 -7.48 19.39
N GLN A 296 -13.99 -8.65 19.02
CA GLN A 296 -12.65 -8.82 18.44
C GLN A 296 -12.74 -9.36 17.02
N LEU A 297 -11.70 -9.15 16.22
CA LEU A 297 -11.58 -9.74 14.89
C LEU A 297 -11.58 -11.28 15.01
N PRO A 298 -12.52 -11.99 14.35
CA PRO A 298 -12.55 -13.46 14.39
C PRO A 298 -11.26 -14.06 13.86
N LEU A 299 -10.82 -15.18 14.44
CA LEU A 299 -9.69 -15.92 13.88
C LEU A 299 -10.08 -16.50 12.50
N PRO A 300 -9.10 -16.76 11.61
CA PRO A 300 -9.41 -17.26 10.25
C PRO A 300 -10.27 -18.53 10.20
N HIS A 301 -10.18 -19.40 11.21
CA HIS A 301 -10.96 -20.64 11.31
C HIS A 301 -12.32 -20.45 12.02
N GLU A 302 -12.57 -19.28 12.59
CA GLU A 302 -13.82 -18.90 13.27
C GLU A 302 -14.70 -18.00 12.38
N ARG A 303 -14.33 -17.84 11.10
CA ARG A 303 -15.07 -16.99 10.18
C ARG A 303 -16.52 -17.50 10.02
N PRO A 304 -17.52 -16.60 10.09
CA PRO A 304 -18.91 -16.98 9.92
C PRO A 304 -19.19 -17.36 8.46
N LYS A 305 -20.31 -18.03 8.23
CA LYS A 305 -20.84 -18.18 6.88
C LYS A 305 -21.39 -16.82 6.40
N GLY A 306 -21.05 -16.44 5.17
CA GLY A 306 -21.52 -15.22 4.51
C GLY A 306 -20.68 -13.99 4.89
N CYS A 307 -21.30 -12.93 5.42
CA CYS A 307 -20.56 -11.72 5.79
C CYS A 307 -19.59 -11.97 6.96
N ASN A 308 -18.29 -11.83 6.71
CA ASN A 308 -17.27 -11.95 7.76
C ASN A 308 -17.46 -10.95 8.91
N PHE A 309 -18.00 -9.76 8.64
CA PHE A 309 -18.29 -8.76 9.66
C PHE A 309 -19.60 -9.00 10.41
N GLY A 310 -20.41 -9.98 9.99
CA GLY A 310 -21.74 -10.25 10.54
C GLY A 310 -21.82 -10.31 12.07
N PRO A 311 -20.93 -11.05 12.77
CA PRO A 311 -20.92 -11.14 14.23
C PRO A 311 -20.72 -9.82 14.99
N ARG A 312 -20.21 -8.78 14.32
CA ARG A 312 -19.92 -7.45 14.89
C ARG A 312 -20.79 -6.34 14.26
N CYS A 313 -21.68 -6.70 13.34
CA CYS A 313 -22.47 -5.75 12.58
C CYS A 313 -23.79 -5.43 13.28
N HIS A 314 -24.00 -4.16 13.65
CA HIS A 314 -25.28 -3.70 14.21
C HIS A 314 -26.46 -3.77 13.24
N HIS A 315 -26.19 -3.93 11.95
CA HIS A 315 -27.19 -4.05 10.88
C HIS A 315 -27.33 -5.49 10.38
N PHE A 316 -26.84 -6.48 11.14
CA PHE A 316 -26.92 -7.89 10.76
C PHE A 316 -28.38 -8.37 10.70
N VAL A 317 -28.71 -9.13 9.66
CA VAL A 317 -30.00 -9.82 9.50
C VAL A 317 -29.74 -11.28 9.17
N GLU A 318 -30.19 -12.17 10.03
CA GLU A 318 -30.11 -13.61 9.83
C GLU A 318 -30.95 -14.05 8.61
N GLY A 319 -30.44 -15.01 7.85
CA GLY A 319 -31.05 -15.47 6.60
C GLY A 319 -30.76 -14.56 5.40
N VAL A 320 -30.21 -13.37 5.61
CA VAL A 320 -29.78 -12.45 4.54
C VAL A 320 -28.25 -12.31 4.54
N CYS A 321 -27.67 -11.82 5.64
CA CYS A 321 -26.24 -11.54 5.73
C CYS A 321 -25.36 -12.81 5.82
N ASN A 322 -25.94 -13.94 6.21
CA ASN A 322 -25.26 -15.24 6.33
C ASN A 322 -25.77 -16.31 5.33
N ALA A 323 -26.55 -15.89 4.33
CA ALA A 323 -27.13 -16.80 3.34
C ALA A 323 -26.06 -17.44 2.44
N ALA A 324 -25.16 -16.61 1.91
CA ALA A 324 -24.11 -16.98 0.98
C ALA A 324 -22.94 -15.99 1.07
N GLU A 325 -21.83 -16.28 0.39
CA GLU A 325 -20.73 -15.33 0.21
C GLU A 325 -21.23 -14.05 -0.45
N ILE A 326 -20.72 -12.91 0.03
CA ILE A 326 -21.15 -11.59 -0.44
C ILE A 326 -20.12 -11.11 -1.47
N PRO A 327 -20.52 -10.84 -2.73
CA PRO A 327 -19.62 -10.24 -3.71
C PRO A 327 -19.43 -8.75 -3.44
N MET A 328 -18.43 -8.15 -4.10
CA MET A 328 -18.36 -6.68 -4.19
C MET A 328 -19.52 -6.19 -5.07
N ILE A 329 -20.38 -5.33 -4.52
CA ILE A 329 -21.55 -4.77 -5.21
C ILE A 329 -21.27 -3.29 -5.48
N ALA A 330 -21.55 -2.83 -6.70
CA ALA A 330 -21.36 -1.43 -7.09
C ALA A 330 -22.34 -0.51 -6.35
N VAL A 331 -21.86 0.67 -5.95
CA VAL A 331 -22.69 1.71 -5.33
C VAL A 331 -23.28 2.59 -6.43
N ASP A 332 -24.60 2.65 -6.51
CA ASP A 332 -25.30 3.37 -7.57
C ASP A 332 -24.93 4.86 -7.62
N GLY A 333 -24.55 5.32 -8.82
CA GLY A 333 -24.17 6.71 -9.08
C GLY A 333 -22.74 7.09 -8.67
N HIS A 334 -21.90 6.14 -8.25
CA HIS A 334 -20.51 6.36 -7.84
C HIS A 334 -19.56 5.41 -8.57
N GLU A 335 -18.95 5.91 -9.65
CA GLU A 335 -18.06 5.09 -10.47
C GLU A 335 -16.83 4.61 -9.68
N GLY A 336 -16.63 3.30 -9.69
CA GLY A 336 -15.50 2.68 -9.01
C GLY A 336 -15.65 2.56 -7.49
N HIS A 337 -16.85 2.84 -6.94
CA HIS A 337 -17.21 2.61 -5.54
C HIS A 337 -17.96 1.28 -5.41
N PHE A 338 -17.41 0.36 -4.62
CA PHE A 338 -18.00 -0.94 -4.38
C PHE A 338 -18.02 -1.26 -2.88
N SER A 339 -19.04 -2.00 -2.44
CA SER A 339 -19.18 -2.46 -1.07
C SER A 339 -19.58 -3.94 -1.01
N ARG A 340 -18.96 -4.69 -0.10
CA ARG A 340 -19.27 -6.10 0.21
C ARG A 340 -20.40 -6.18 1.23
N CYS A 341 -21.53 -5.54 0.96
CA CYS A 341 -22.70 -5.55 1.84
C CYS A 341 -23.97 -5.68 1.02
N VAL A 342 -24.73 -6.77 1.17
CA VAL A 342 -26.00 -6.97 0.45
C VAL A 342 -27.11 -5.99 0.88
N ARG A 343 -26.93 -5.30 2.01
CA ARG A 343 -27.95 -4.46 2.64
C ARG A 343 -27.67 -2.96 2.59
N PHE A 344 -26.59 -2.50 1.94
CA PHE A 344 -26.18 -1.10 2.09
C PHE A 344 -27.21 -0.08 1.60
N ASN A 345 -28.11 -0.48 0.68
CA ASN A 345 -29.21 0.34 0.20
C ASN A 345 -30.42 0.39 1.16
N GLU A 346 -30.51 -0.54 2.11
CA GLU A 346 -31.58 -0.63 3.10
C GLU A 346 -31.19 -0.02 4.46
N ILE A 347 -29.90 0.21 4.68
CA ILE A 347 -29.37 0.71 5.95
C ILE A 347 -29.65 2.21 6.05
N ASP A 348 -30.26 2.62 7.16
CA ASP A 348 -30.25 4.02 7.59
C ASP A 348 -28.86 4.36 8.16
N TRP A 349 -28.09 5.10 7.37
CA TRP A 349 -26.71 5.49 7.70
C TRP A 349 -26.63 6.65 8.69
N GLU A 350 -27.71 7.41 8.87
CA GLU A 350 -27.77 8.51 9.83
C GLU A 350 -28.10 8.01 11.24
N ALA A 351 -28.78 6.86 11.35
CA ALA A 351 -29.06 6.22 12.62
C ALA A 351 -27.77 5.87 13.40
N LEU A 352 -27.78 6.21 14.70
CA LEU A 352 -26.77 5.73 15.63
C LEU A 352 -27.06 4.25 15.99
N PRO A 353 -26.03 3.44 16.28
CA PRO A 353 -26.24 2.08 16.74
C PRO A 353 -27.04 2.05 18.05
N PRO A 354 -27.85 1.01 18.28
CA PRO A 354 -28.58 0.85 19.54
C PRO A 354 -27.64 0.93 20.74
N GLY A 355 -27.90 1.84 21.67
CA GLY A 355 -27.09 2.01 22.90
C GLY A 355 -25.94 3.01 22.80
N ALA A 356 -25.72 3.67 21.66
CA ALA A 356 -24.84 4.83 21.58
C ALA A 356 -25.39 5.96 22.47
N LYS A 357 -24.59 6.42 23.45
CA LYS A 357 -24.91 7.54 24.36
C LYS A 357 -23.92 8.66 24.17
#